data_AF-A0A9D2CJK2-F1
#
_entry.id   AF-A0A9D2CJK2-F1
#
_cell.length_a   1.000
_cell.length_b   1.000
_cell.length_c   1.000
_cell.angle_alpha   90.00
_cell.angle_beta   90.00
_cell.angle_gamma   90.00
#
_symmetry.space_group_name_H-M   'P 1'
#
loop_
_entity.id
_entity.type
_entity.pdbx_description
1 polymer ?
#
loop_
_entity_poly.entity_id
_entity_poly.type
_entity_poly.pdbx_seq_one_letter_code
_entity_poly.pdbx_strand_id
1 'polypeptide(L)'
;MKLLDTALRAKTAEDYLNTLKNGRYIAGIGDGEIQSIGLGSQAIRSLLSQRYMRRTQQPAVAFVCYMFHSEMEIDNIVRIVEAVRYGMDPSEIMQLLVII
;
A
#
# COMPACT_ATOMS: atom_id res chain seq x y z
N MET A 1 -9.98 19.27 6.69
CA MET A 1 -9.59 19.06 8.11
C MET A 1 -10.41 18.00 8.83
N LYS A 2 -11.75 17.95 8.68
CA LYS A 2 -12.63 17.04 9.44
C LYS A 2 -12.26 15.54 9.40
N LEU A 3 -11.83 14.99 8.26
CA LEU A 3 -11.61 13.54 8.11
C LEU A 3 -10.43 13.00 8.92
N LEU A 4 -9.33 13.75 9.00
CA LEU A 4 -8.14 13.34 9.77
C LEU A 4 -8.44 13.41 11.27
N ASP A 5 -9.13 14.46 11.72
CA ASP A 5 -9.56 14.60 13.12
C ASP A 5 -10.56 13.51 13.52
N THR A 6 -11.43 13.08 12.60
CA THR A 6 -12.34 11.94 12.82
C THR A 6 -11.59 10.62 12.88
N ALA A 7 -10.63 10.39 12.00
CA ALA A 7 -9.82 9.18 12.00
C ALA A 7 -8.98 9.08 13.28
N LEU A 8 -8.31 10.16 13.71
CA LEU A 8 -7.52 10.19 14.94
C LEU A 8 -8.32 9.93 16.22
N ARG A 9 -9.65 10.09 16.17
CA ARG A 9 -10.56 9.80 17.28
C ARG A 9 -11.18 8.41 17.22
N ALA A 10 -10.88 7.62 16.19
CA ALA A 10 -11.33 6.24 16.09
C ALA A 10 -10.75 5.41 17.24
N LYS A 11 -11.60 4.57 17.85
CA LYS A 11 -11.22 3.76 19.02
C LYS A 11 -10.63 2.40 18.63
N THR A 12 -10.84 1.98 17.39
CA THR A 12 -10.38 0.69 16.87
C THR A 12 -9.69 0.88 15.51
N ALA A 13 -8.82 -0.06 15.14
CA ALA A 13 -8.11 -0.03 13.86
C ALA A 13 -9.09 -0.17 12.66
N GLU A 14 -10.16 -0.95 12.81
CA GLU A 14 -11.20 -1.08 11.78
C GLU A 14 -11.97 0.22 11.57
N ASP A 15 -12.36 0.92 12.64
CA ASP A 15 -13.05 2.20 12.55
C ASP A 15 -12.18 3.27 11.88
N TYR A 16 -10.88 3.25 12.17
CA TYR A 16 -9.90 4.12 11.54
C TYR A 16 -9.84 3.87 10.03
N LEU A 17 -9.69 2.61 9.63
CA LEU A 17 -9.62 2.21 8.23
C LEU A 17 -10.91 2.53 7.47
N ASN A 18 -12.08 2.25 8.06
CA ASN A 18 -13.38 2.58 7.45
C ASN A 18 -13.57 4.09 7.27
N THR A 19 -13.09 4.90 8.22
CA THR A 19 -13.10 6.36 8.08
C THR A 19 -12.21 6.82 6.93
N LEU A 20 -11.04 6.19 6.75
CA LEU A 20 -10.12 6.50 5.65
C LEU A 20 -10.60 5.99 4.28
N LYS A 21 -11.31 4.85 4.21
CA LYS A 21 -11.92 4.32 2.98
C LYS A 21 -12.89 5.31 2.34
N ASN A 22 -13.61 6.07 3.16
CA ASN A 22 -14.51 7.13 2.72
C ASN A 22 -13.77 8.41 2.26
N GLY A 23 -12.44 8.48 2.44
CA GLY A 23 -11.60 9.56 1.95
C GLY A 23 -11.31 9.45 0.46
N ARG A 24 -11.13 10.59 -0.21
CA ARG A 24 -10.81 10.67 -1.65
C ARG A 24 -9.58 9.85 -2.07
N TYR A 25 -8.68 9.53 -1.14
CA TYR A 25 -7.43 8.82 -1.41
C TYR A 25 -7.59 7.29 -1.46
N ILE A 26 -8.66 6.74 -0.87
CA ILE A 26 -8.89 5.29 -0.76
C ILE A 26 -10.23 4.88 -1.42
N ALA A 27 -11.06 5.84 -1.80
CA ALA A 27 -12.29 5.59 -2.55
C ALA A 27 -12.01 4.81 -3.86
N GLY A 28 -12.29 3.51 -3.84
CA GLY A 28 -12.06 2.57 -4.95
C GLY A 28 -11.02 1.48 -4.69
N ILE A 29 -10.41 1.44 -3.50
CA ILE A 29 -9.51 0.35 -3.07
C ILE A 29 -10.37 -0.75 -2.45
N GLY A 30 -10.23 -1.98 -2.95
CA GLY A 30 -11.03 -3.11 -2.50
C GLY A 30 -10.69 -3.51 -1.06
N ASP A 31 -11.68 -4.00 -0.32
CA ASP A 31 -11.55 -4.34 1.11
C ASP A 31 -10.43 -5.35 1.42
N GLY A 32 -9.98 -6.13 0.42
CA GLY A 32 -8.94 -7.16 0.58
C GLY A 32 -7.49 -6.68 0.57
N GLU A 33 -7.20 -5.43 0.17
CA GLU A 33 -5.83 -4.94 -0.05
C GLU A 33 -5.21 -4.25 1.18
N ILE A 34 -6.00 -3.99 2.22
CA ILE A 34 -5.55 -3.29 3.43
C ILE A 34 -5.57 -4.27 4.61
N GLN A 35 -4.68 -5.26 4.61
CA GLN A 35 -4.55 -6.23 5.71
C GLN A 35 -3.65 -5.74 6.87
N SER A 36 -2.84 -4.70 6.65
CA SER A 36 -1.98 -4.07 7.66
C SER A 36 -1.79 -2.59 7.33
N ILE A 37 -1.62 -1.70 8.31
CA ILE A 37 -1.46 -0.25 8.06
C ILE A 37 -0.19 0.04 7.25
N GLY A 38 0.91 -0.69 7.52
CA GLY A 38 2.17 -0.58 6.79
C GLY A 38 2.06 -1.07 5.35
N LEU A 39 1.57 -2.30 5.16
CA LEU A 39 1.34 -2.91 3.85
C LEU A 39 0.28 -2.16 3.05
N GLY A 40 -0.78 -1.68 3.72
CA GLY A 40 -1.87 -0.92 3.13
C GLY A 40 -1.40 0.39 2.53
N SER A 41 -0.48 1.10 3.19
CA SER A 41 0.12 2.33 2.63
C SER A 41 0.91 2.07 1.34
N GLN A 42 1.59 0.92 1.24
CA GLN A 42 2.33 0.51 0.04
C GLN A 42 1.37 0.02 -1.05
N ALA A 43 0.33 -0.74 -0.70
CA ALA A 43 -0.72 -1.16 -1.63
C ALA A 43 -1.43 0.05 -2.26
N ILE A 44 -1.82 1.05 -1.45
CA ILE A 44 -2.40 2.31 -1.92
C ILE A 44 -1.44 3.00 -2.91
N ARG A 45 -0.15 3.08 -2.57
CA ARG A 45 0.86 3.67 -3.46
C ARG A 45 1.00 2.90 -4.77
N SER A 46 0.98 1.57 -4.75
CA SER A 46 1.01 0.73 -5.95
C SER A 46 -0.20 1.03 -6.86
N LEU A 47 -1.41 0.98 -6.31
CA LEU A 47 -2.65 1.23 -7.05
C LEU A 47 -2.68 2.62 -7.69
N LEU A 48 -2.30 3.65 -6.93
CA LEU A 48 -2.24 5.01 -7.44
C LEU A 48 -1.16 5.12 -8.53
N SER A 49 0.03 4.56 -8.30
CA SER A 49 1.14 4.60 -9.25
C SER A 49 0.77 3.92 -10.56
N GLN A 50 0.13 2.76 -10.53
CA GLN A 50 -0.39 2.10 -11.74
C GLN A 50 -1.43 2.93 -12.46
N ARG A 51 -2.39 3.50 -11.72
CA ARG A 51 -3.47 4.32 -12.31
C ARG A 51 -2.91 5.56 -13.02
N TYR A 52 -1.93 6.23 -12.41
CA TYR A 52 -1.29 7.41 -13.00
C TYR A 52 -0.33 7.05 -14.13
N MET A 53 0.48 6.00 -13.97
CA MET A 53 1.43 5.55 -15.00
C MET A 53 0.72 5.17 -16.30
N ARG A 54 -0.44 4.48 -16.24
CA ARG A 54 -1.22 4.11 -17.44
C ARG A 54 -1.74 5.30 -18.26
N ARG A 55 -1.88 6.49 -17.66
CA ARG A 55 -2.60 7.62 -18.27
C ARG A 55 -1.75 8.89 -18.41
N THR A 56 -0.57 8.92 -17.82
CA THR A 56 0.26 10.14 -17.82
C THR A 56 0.96 10.36 -19.14
N GLN A 57 0.93 11.60 -19.62
CA GLN A 57 1.82 12.09 -20.69
C GLN A 57 2.98 12.93 -20.13
N GLN A 58 3.00 13.15 -18.81
CA GLN A 58 4.00 13.98 -18.15
C GLN A 58 5.15 13.10 -17.62
N PRO A 59 6.39 13.30 -18.10
CA PRO A 59 7.54 12.46 -17.72
C PRO A 59 7.83 12.45 -16.21
N ALA A 60 7.65 13.60 -15.54
CA ALA A 60 7.87 13.70 -14.10
C ALA A 60 6.94 12.75 -13.31
N VAL A 61 5.68 12.61 -13.73
CA VAL A 61 4.72 11.70 -13.08
C VAL A 61 5.13 10.24 -13.31
N ALA A 62 5.53 9.89 -14.54
CA ALA A 62 6.01 8.55 -14.86
C ALA A 62 7.24 8.18 -14.03
N PHE A 63 8.19 9.11 -13.89
CA PHE A 63 9.39 8.92 -13.08
C PHE A 63 9.07 8.71 -11.60
N VAL A 64 8.15 9.50 -11.03
CA VAL A 64 7.73 9.33 -9.63
C VAL A 64 7.04 7.98 -9.42
N CYS A 65 6.16 7.56 -10.32
CA CYS A 65 5.53 6.23 -10.24
C CYS A 65 6.57 5.11 -10.33
N TYR A 66 7.58 5.24 -11.21
CA TYR A 66 8.69 4.30 -11.29
C TYR A 66 9.46 4.21 -9.96
N MET A 67 9.84 5.36 -9.38
CA MET A 67 10.55 5.41 -8.10
C MET A 67 9.78 4.70 -6.98
N PHE A 68 8.46 4.92 -6.88
CA PHE A 68 7.64 4.23 -5.88
C PHE A 68 7.59 2.71 -6.11
N HIS A 69 7.48 2.26 -7.36
CA HIS A 69 7.51 0.83 -7.65
C HIS A 69 8.88 0.22 -7.33
N SER A 70 9.98 0.90 -7.65
CA SER A 70 11.32 0.42 -7.32
C SER A 70 11.55 0.31 -5.81
N GLU A 71 11.08 1.28 -5.02
CA GLU A 71 11.16 1.22 -3.55
C GLU A 71 10.39 0.01 -3.00
N MET A 72 9.18 -0.23 -3.53
CA MET A 72 8.37 -1.39 -3.14
C MET A 72 9.01 -2.73 -3.53
N GLU A 73 9.63 -2.82 -4.71
CA GLU A 73 10.35 -4.03 -5.14
C GLU A 73 11.54 -4.34 -4.23
N ILE A 74 12.31 -3.31 -3.86
CA ILE A 74 13.43 -3.45 -2.92
C ILE A 74 12.92 -3.95 -1.57
N ASP A 75 11.85 -3.38 -1.04
CA ASP A 75 11.23 -3.81 0.21
C ASP A 75 10.76 -5.27 0.15
N ASN A 76 10.13 -5.68 -0.95
CA ASN A 76 9.73 -7.07 -1.15
C ASN A 76 10.94 -8.01 -1.16
N ILE A 77 12.04 -7.64 -1.83
CA ILE A 77 13.28 -8.43 -1.83
C ILE A 77 13.84 -8.57 -0.42
N VAL A 78 13.91 -7.47 0.34
CA VAL A 78 14.38 -7.50 1.74
C VAL A 78 13.51 -8.44 2.56
N ARG A 79 12.17 -8.34 2.46
CA ARG A 79 11.23 -9.23 3.17
C ARG A 79 11.44 -10.69 2.81
N ILE A 80 11.64 -11.01 1.53
CA ILE A 80 11.92 -12.39 1.09
C ILE A 80 13.23 -12.90 1.72
N VAL A 81 14.30 -12.10 1.66
CA VAL A 81 15.61 -12.48 2.22
C VAL A 81 15.51 -12.71 3.72
N GLU A 82 14.83 -11.83 4.45
CA GLU A 82 14.65 -11.96 5.90
C GLU A 82 13.78 -13.16 6.26
N ALA A 83 12.67 -13.37 5.54
CA ALA A 83 11.77 -14.48 5.82
C ALA A 83 12.42 -15.85 5.54
N VAL A 84 13.25 -15.95 4.48
CA VAL A 84 14.09 -17.12 4.23
C VAL A 84 15.11 -17.31 5.35
N ARG A 85 15.77 -16.23 5.81
CA ARG A 85 16.71 -16.28 6.95
C ARG A 85 16.05 -16.83 8.21
N TYR A 86 14.77 -16.53 8.42
CA TYR A 86 14.01 -17.00 9.58
C TYR A 86 13.30 -18.36 9.35
N GLY A 87 13.42 -18.97 8.18
CA GLY A 87 12.82 -20.26 7.88
C GLY A 87 11.29 -20.24 7.78
N MET A 88 10.70 -19.11 7.38
CA MET A 88 9.25 -19.00 7.18
C MET A 88 8.78 -19.84 5.99
N ASP A 89 7.55 -20.35 6.06
CA ASP A 89 6.96 -21.10 4.96
C ASP A 89 6.63 -20.17 3.78
N PRO A 90 6.81 -20.60 2.52
CA PRO A 90 6.55 -19.77 1.35
C PRO A 90 5.16 -19.13 1.31
N SER A 91 4.14 -19.82 1.81
CA SER A 91 2.78 -19.30 1.91
C SER A 91 2.64 -18.10 2.84
N GLU A 92 3.44 -18.04 3.90
CA GLU A 92 3.46 -16.92 4.85
C GLU A 92 4.26 -15.75 4.28
N ILE A 93 5.36 -16.03 3.59
CA ILE A 93 6.17 -15.02 2.91
C ILE A 93 5.32 -14.24 1.91
N MET A 94 4.51 -14.95 1.11
CA MET A 94 3.64 -14.34 0.10
C MET A 94 2.63 -13.34 0.67
N GLN A 95 2.20 -13.50 1.92
CA GLN A 95 1.27 -12.56 2.57
C GLN A 95 1.95 -11.24 2.96
N LEU A 96 3.27 -11.21 3.01
CA LEU A 96 4.07 -10.02 3.35
C LEU A 96 4.48 -9.20 2.12
N LEU A 97 4.24 -9.71 0.91
CA LEU A 97 4.64 -9.05 -0.33
C LEU A 97 3.51 -8.18 -0.85
N VAL A 98 3.88 -7.02 -1.38
CA VAL A 98 2.94 -6.18 -2.12
C VAL A 98 3.15 -6.45 -3.60
N ILE A 99 2.20 -7.14 -4.21
CA ILE A 99 2.27 -7.51 -5.63
C ILE A 99 1.76 -6.32 -6.45
N ILE A 100 2.55 -5.93 -7.46
CA ILE A 100 2.23 -4.90 -8.44
C ILE A 100 1.38 -5.54 -9.55
#